data_AF-A0A6B3G920-F1
#
_entry.id   AF-A0A6B3G920-F1
#
_cell.length_a   1.000
_cell.length_b   1.000
_cell.length_c   1.000
_cell.angle_alpha   90.00
_cell.angle_beta   90.00
_cell.angle_gamma   90.00
#
_symmetry.space_group_name_H-M   'P 1'
#
loop_
_entity.id
_entity.type
_entity.pdbx_description
1 polymer ?
#
loop_
_entity_poly.entity_id
_entity_poly.type
_entity_poly.pdbx_seq_one_letter_code
_entity_poly.pdbx_strand_id
1 'polypeptide(L)'
;MLIPHDTRIALDTVVDLMNTAPESEPPPDGTGDGPEDGLDDIPALYAFAERHHISGVGTLGAKDLAAVRDVRDRFAEVFAAPDPRTAADLVNRLVAAAGTTPQLTDHDGYDWHVHYFAPDASIADHLAADCGMALAFIIVAG
;
A
#
# COMPACT_ATOMS: atom_id res chain seq x y z
N MET A 1 20.23 9.85 -3.38
CA MET A 1 18.97 9.86 -4.16
C MET A 1 18.07 10.94 -3.60
N LEU A 2 17.48 11.78 -4.45
CA LEU A 2 16.40 12.68 -4.01
C LEU A 2 15.11 11.86 -4.07
N ILE A 3 14.56 11.50 -2.91
CA ILE A 3 13.23 10.88 -2.81
C ILE A 3 12.22 12.03 -2.81
N PRO A 4 11.42 12.20 -3.88
CA PRO A 4 10.41 13.24 -3.92
C PRO A 4 9.33 12.99 -2.85
N HIS A 5 8.55 14.01 -2.53
CA HIS A 5 7.66 14.00 -1.38
C HIS A 5 6.63 12.86 -1.44
N ASP A 6 6.04 12.66 -2.62
CA ASP A 6 5.10 11.59 -2.97
C ASP A 6 5.66 10.18 -2.68
N THR A 7 6.89 9.93 -3.09
CA THR A 7 7.54 8.62 -2.92
C THR A 7 7.76 8.33 -1.45
N ARG A 8 8.08 9.34 -0.64
CA ARG A 8 8.20 9.16 0.83
C ARG A 8 6.86 8.82 1.45
N ILE A 9 5.80 9.54 1.08
CA ILE A 9 4.44 9.27 1.58
C ILE A 9 4.03 7.84 1.20
N ALA A 10 4.25 7.42 -0.05
CA ALA A 10 3.92 6.08 -0.50
C ALA A 10 4.73 4.98 0.25
N LEU A 11 5.99 5.25 0.58
CA LEU A 11 6.81 4.34 1.41
C LEU A 11 6.30 4.26 2.86
N ASP A 12 5.90 5.39 3.44
CA ASP A 12 5.31 5.39 4.79
C ASP A 12 3.97 4.63 4.78
N THR A 13 3.13 4.85 3.76
CA THR A 13 1.85 4.15 3.57
C THR A 13 2.02 2.65 3.43
N VAL A 14 3.00 2.15 2.66
CA VAL A 14 3.19 0.69 2.52
C VAL A 14 3.69 0.05 3.81
N VAL A 15 4.54 0.74 4.56
CA VAL A 15 5.02 0.26 5.86
C VAL A 15 3.86 0.22 6.86
N ASP A 16 3.04 1.27 6.92
CA ASP A 16 1.88 1.30 7.80
C ASP A 16 0.83 0.26 7.40
N LEU A 17 0.59 0.05 6.09
CA LEU A 17 -0.27 -1.04 5.61
C LEU A 17 0.25 -2.40 6.08
N MET A 18 1.56 -2.66 5.95
CA MET A 18 2.19 -3.90 6.41
C MET A 18 2.03 -4.09 7.92
N ASN A 19 2.17 -3.02 8.70
CA ASN A 19 2.03 -3.05 10.15
C ASN A 19 0.59 -3.27 10.66
N THR A 20 -0.42 -3.27 9.77
CA THR A 20 -1.78 -3.69 10.14
C THR A 20 -1.93 -5.21 10.21
N ALA A 21 -0.98 -5.98 9.68
CA ALA A 21 -1.06 -7.42 9.70
C ALA A 21 -1.10 -7.94 11.16
N PRO A 22 -1.93 -8.96 11.45
CA PRO A 22 -1.98 -9.52 12.79
C PRO A 22 -0.59 -10.07 13.18
N GLU A 23 -0.17 -9.80 14.43
CA GLU A 23 1.08 -10.35 14.96
C GLU A 23 1.10 -11.89 14.80
N SER A 24 2.20 -12.43 14.29
CA SER A 24 2.29 -13.88 14.05
C SER A 24 2.47 -14.71 15.33
N GLU A 25 2.82 -14.07 16.45
CA GLU A 25 3.02 -14.72 17.74
C GLU A 25 2.12 -14.08 18.81
N PRO A 26 1.33 -14.86 19.57
CA PRO A 26 0.56 -14.32 20.70
C PRO A 26 1.49 -13.80 21.80
N PRO A 27 1.04 -12.85 22.63
CA PRO A 27 1.84 -12.30 23.71
C PRO A 27 2.36 -13.43 24.63
N PRO A 28 3.60 -13.32 25.12
CA PRO A 28 4.30 -14.41 25.81
C PRO A 28 3.65 -14.84 27.14
N ASP A 29 2.72 -14.04 27.66
CA ASP A 29 1.94 -14.33 28.87
C ASP A 29 0.59 -15.02 28.58
N GLY A 30 0.21 -15.19 27.31
CA GLY A 30 -1.05 -15.81 26.90
C GLY A 30 -2.29 -15.02 27.35
N THR A 31 -2.12 -13.78 27.80
CA THR A 31 -3.19 -12.90 28.25
C THR A 31 -3.37 -11.77 27.25
N GLY A 32 -4.17 -12.02 26.23
CA GLY A 32 -4.59 -11.03 25.24
C GLY A 32 -5.67 -11.62 24.35
N ASP A 33 -6.51 -10.77 23.79
CA ASP A 33 -7.22 -11.15 22.56
C ASP A 33 -6.14 -11.55 21.52
N GLY A 34 -6.47 -12.52 20.65
CA GLY A 34 -5.54 -12.99 19.62
C GLY A 34 -5.01 -11.83 18.77
N PRO A 35 -3.98 -12.05 17.94
CA PRO A 35 -3.33 -10.96 17.22
C PRO A 35 -4.36 -10.15 16.42
N GLU A 36 -4.50 -8.88 16.79
CA GLU A 36 -5.50 -7.98 16.21
C GLU A 36 -5.05 -7.56 14.81
N ASP A 37 -5.89 -7.82 13.80
CA ASP A 37 -5.68 -7.29 12.45
C ASP A 37 -6.13 -5.83 12.45
N GLY A 38 -5.19 -4.90 12.23
CA GLY A 38 -5.48 -3.46 12.21
C GLY A 38 -6.34 -3.00 11.03
N LEU A 39 -6.68 -3.91 10.12
CA LEU A 39 -7.66 -3.75 9.06
C LEU A 39 -8.71 -4.86 9.16
N ASP A 40 -9.33 -5.08 10.32
CA ASP A 40 -10.33 -6.14 10.55
C ASP A 40 -11.76 -5.79 10.06
N ASP A 41 -12.08 -4.51 9.93
CA ASP A 41 -13.41 -4.02 9.53
C ASP A 41 -13.41 -2.79 8.58
N ILE A 42 -14.61 -2.35 8.18
CA ILE A 42 -14.81 -1.22 7.26
C ILE A 42 -14.45 0.14 7.90
N PRO A 43 -14.84 0.43 9.16
CA PRO A 43 -14.33 1.60 9.86
C PRO A 43 -12.81 1.71 9.90
N ALA A 44 -12.09 0.62 10.15
CA ALA A 44 -10.62 0.59 10.13
C ALA A 44 -10.07 0.93 8.74
N LEU A 45 -10.68 0.41 7.68
CA LEU A 45 -10.31 0.76 6.30
C LEU A 45 -10.52 2.25 5.99
N TYR A 46 -11.65 2.83 6.43
CA TYR A 46 -11.88 4.27 6.29
C TYR A 46 -10.84 5.09 7.07
N ALA A 47 -10.56 4.71 8.32
CA ALA A 47 -9.56 5.38 9.14
C ALA A 47 -8.15 5.29 8.52
N PHE A 48 -7.81 4.16 7.88
CA PHE A 48 -6.57 4.00 7.14
C PHE A 48 -6.53 4.94 5.91
N ALA A 49 -7.58 4.95 5.10
CA ALA A 49 -7.68 5.82 3.93
C ALA A 49 -7.56 7.32 4.29
N GLU A 50 -8.23 7.74 5.37
CA GLU A 50 -8.17 9.12 5.87
C GLU A 50 -6.77 9.51 6.36
N ARG A 51 -6.13 8.63 7.15
CA ARG A 51 -4.79 8.86 7.71
C ARG A 51 -3.74 9.07 6.62
N HIS A 52 -3.82 8.30 5.54
CA HIS A 52 -2.88 8.36 4.41
C HIS A 52 -3.36 9.29 3.28
N HIS A 53 -4.42 10.06 3.51
CA HIS A 53 -4.98 10.99 2.53
C HIS A 53 -5.29 10.34 1.16
N ILE A 54 -5.74 9.08 1.17
CA ILE A 54 -6.10 8.36 -0.05
C ILE A 54 -7.40 8.95 -0.59
N SER A 55 -7.28 9.78 -1.62
CA SER A 55 -8.40 10.46 -2.28
C SER A 55 -9.06 9.55 -3.33
N GLY A 56 -10.21 9.98 -3.85
CA GLY A 56 -10.93 9.25 -4.91
C GLY A 56 -11.59 7.94 -4.48
N VAL A 57 -11.47 7.55 -3.21
CA VAL A 57 -12.11 6.35 -2.68
C VAL A 57 -13.60 6.64 -2.44
N GLY A 58 -14.46 5.91 -3.16
CA GLY A 58 -15.91 6.04 -3.04
C GLY A 58 -16.46 5.45 -1.74
N THR A 59 -17.64 4.83 -1.81
CA THR A 59 -18.15 4.04 -0.67
C THR A 59 -17.37 2.72 -0.57
N LEU A 60 -16.70 2.52 0.56
CA LEU A 60 -15.91 1.32 0.84
C LEU A 60 -16.78 0.22 1.44
N GLY A 61 -16.57 -1.01 1.00
CA GLY A 61 -17.28 -2.18 1.49
C GLY A 61 -16.37 -3.39 1.66
N ALA A 62 -16.99 -4.54 2.00
CA ALA A 62 -16.28 -5.77 2.32
C ALA A 62 -15.34 -6.27 1.20
N LYS A 63 -15.67 -5.94 -0.06
CA LYS A 63 -14.82 -6.28 -1.20
C LYS A 63 -13.54 -5.46 -1.22
N ASP A 64 -13.63 -4.16 -0.92
CA ASP A 64 -12.48 -3.27 -0.86
C ASP A 64 -11.55 -3.65 0.29
N LEU A 65 -12.12 -3.98 1.45
CA LEU A 65 -11.36 -4.47 2.60
C LEU A 65 -10.59 -5.75 2.26
N ALA A 66 -11.26 -6.73 1.65
CA ALA A 66 -10.61 -7.97 1.22
C ALA A 66 -9.51 -7.70 0.19
N ALA A 67 -9.74 -6.78 -0.76
CA ALA A 67 -8.75 -6.42 -1.78
C ALA A 67 -7.53 -5.70 -1.18
N VAL A 68 -7.72 -4.81 -0.20
CA VAL A 68 -6.60 -4.15 0.49
C VAL A 68 -5.78 -5.14 1.31
N ARG A 69 -6.42 -6.11 1.98
CA ARG A 69 -5.68 -7.20 2.65
C ARG A 69 -4.90 -8.06 1.65
N ASP A 70 -5.48 -8.39 0.49
CA ASP A 70 -4.75 -9.11 -0.57
C ASP A 70 -3.53 -8.30 -1.08
N VAL A 71 -3.67 -6.97 -1.22
CA VAL A 71 -2.54 -6.09 -1.57
C VAL A 71 -1.48 -6.08 -0.47
N ARG A 72 -1.87 -6.04 0.81
CA ARG A 72 -0.97 -6.16 1.97
C ARG A 72 -0.19 -7.47 1.91
N ASP A 73 -0.86 -8.59 1.67
CA ASP A 73 -0.21 -9.91 1.60
C ASP A 73 0.79 -9.98 0.43
N ARG A 74 0.47 -9.39 -0.72
CA ARG A 74 1.41 -9.28 -1.85
C ARG A 74 2.62 -8.41 -1.53
N PHE A 75 2.45 -7.32 -0.79
CA PHE A 75 3.60 -6.55 -0.30
C PHE A 75 4.43 -7.39 0.68
N ALA A 76 3.81 -8.18 1.54
CA ALA A 76 4.54 -9.10 2.43
C ALA A 76 5.46 -10.04 1.64
N GLU A 77 5.00 -10.57 0.50
CA GLU A 77 5.84 -11.37 -0.41
C GLU A 77 7.02 -10.56 -0.98
N VAL A 78 6.81 -9.29 -1.35
CA VAL A 78 7.89 -8.40 -1.84
C VAL A 78 8.95 -8.20 -0.76
N PHE A 79 8.55 -7.91 0.48
CA PHE A 79 9.48 -7.71 1.60
C PHE A 79 10.20 -8.99 2.04
N ALA A 80 9.55 -10.15 1.86
CA ALA A 80 10.15 -11.46 2.14
C ALA A 80 11.02 -12.00 0.98
N ALA A 81 11.12 -11.28 -0.14
CA ALA A 81 11.88 -11.73 -1.29
C ALA A 81 13.37 -11.95 -0.93
N PRO A 82 13.99 -13.06 -1.36
CA PRO A 82 15.36 -13.41 -0.96
C PRO A 82 16.43 -12.53 -1.62
N ASP A 83 16.07 -11.82 -2.70
CA ASP A 83 16.98 -10.99 -3.46
C ASP A 83 16.23 -9.88 -4.24
N PRO A 84 16.93 -8.81 -4.66
CA PRO A 84 16.31 -7.69 -5.37
C PRO A 84 15.67 -8.06 -6.73
N ARG A 85 16.14 -9.14 -7.39
CA ARG A 85 15.56 -9.56 -8.67
C ARG A 85 14.19 -10.18 -8.46
N THR A 86 14.07 -11.04 -7.44
CA THR A 86 12.77 -11.61 -7.04
C THR A 86 11.81 -10.52 -6.58
N ALA A 87 12.28 -9.54 -5.79
CA ALA A 87 11.47 -8.39 -5.39
C ALA A 87 10.97 -7.58 -6.59
N ALA A 88 11.84 -7.31 -7.56
CA ALA A 88 11.46 -6.58 -8.78
C ALA A 88 10.38 -7.32 -9.59
N ASP A 89 10.46 -8.65 -9.71
CA ASP A 89 9.46 -9.46 -10.42
C ASP A 89 8.09 -9.45 -9.69
N LEU A 90 8.09 -9.39 -8.36
CA LEU A 90 6.85 -9.26 -7.56
C LEU A 90 6.25 -7.86 -7.71
N VAL A 91 7.06 -6.81 -7.57
CA VAL A 91 6.63 -5.41 -7.76
C VAL A 91 6.04 -5.21 -9.17
N ASN A 92 6.70 -5.72 -10.21
CA ASN A 92 6.22 -5.61 -11.59
C ASN A 92 4.84 -6.27 -11.77
N ARG A 93 4.60 -7.43 -11.17
CA ARG A 93 3.29 -8.09 -11.21
C ARG A 93 2.23 -7.27 -10.49
N LEU A 94 2.57 -6.70 -9.34
CA LEU A 94 1.66 -5.90 -8.53
C LEU A 94 1.21 -4.63 -9.28
N VAL A 95 2.17 -3.83 -9.79
CA VAL A 95 1.85 -2.60 -10.52
C VAL A 95 1.16 -2.87 -11.86
N ALA A 96 1.49 -3.97 -12.54
CA ALA A 96 0.79 -4.36 -13.77
C ALA A 96 -0.66 -4.76 -13.51
N ALA A 97 -0.93 -5.46 -12.40
CA ALA A 97 -2.28 -5.85 -12.02
C ALA A 97 -3.15 -4.65 -11.62
N ALA A 98 -2.55 -3.63 -10.99
CA ALA A 98 -3.22 -2.37 -10.62
C ALA A 98 -3.59 -1.49 -11.84
N GLY A 99 -3.08 -1.80 -13.03
CA GLY A 99 -3.39 -1.06 -14.25
C GLY A 99 -2.84 0.36 -14.24
N THR A 100 -1.57 0.54 -13.87
CA THR A 100 -0.98 1.87 -13.70
C THR A 100 -1.10 2.77 -14.94
N THR A 101 -1.54 4.01 -14.74
CA THR A 101 -1.61 5.07 -15.76
C THR A 101 -1.01 6.35 -15.18
N PRO A 102 0.31 6.60 -15.35
CA PRO A 102 0.96 7.77 -14.76
C PRO A 102 0.32 9.10 -15.19
N GLN A 103 -0.01 9.95 -14.23
CA GLN A 103 -0.56 11.29 -14.45
C GLN A 103 0.19 12.32 -13.62
N LEU A 104 0.66 13.39 -14.27
CA LEU A 104 1.29 14.53 -13.59
C LEU A 104 0.19 15.45 -13.03
N THR A 105 0.20 15.75 -11.73
CA THR A 105 -0.87 16.48 -11.05
C THR A 105 -0.38 17.32 -9.86
N ASP A 106 -1.16 18.32 -9.46
CA ASP A 106 -0.99 19.22 -8.31
C ASP A 106 -2.33 19.51 -7.58
N HIS A 107 -3.35 18.66 -7.81
CA HIS A 107 -4.75 18.98 -7.47
C HIS A 107 -5.19 18.64 -6.04
N ASP A 108 -4.38 17.88 -5.30
CA ASP A 108 -4.70 17.33 -3.98
C ASP A 108 -4.05 18.11 -2.82
N GLY A 109 -3.51 19.30 -3.11
CA GLY A 109 -2.89 20.18 -2.13
C GLY A 109 -1.38 19.99 -1.99
N TYR A 110 -0.77 19.06 -2.74
CA TYR A 110 0.68 18.95 -2.89
C TYR A 110 1.17 19.67 -4.17
N ASP A 111 2.46 20.02 -4.21
CA ASP A 111 3.12 20.51 -5.43
C ASP A 111 3.21 19.37 -6.48
N TRP A 112 3.59 19.69 -7.71
CA TRP A 112 3.63 18.74 -8.84
C TRP A 112 4.24 17.37 -8.51
N HIS A 113 3.47 16.32 -8.73
CA HIS A 113 3.87 14.92 -8.51
C HIS A 113 3.13 13.98 -9.48
N VAL A 114 3.48 12.69 -9.45
CA VAL A 114 2.89 11.68 -10.36
C VAL A 114 1.97 10.75 -9.58
N HIS A 115 0.69 10.70 -9.95
CA HIS A 115 -0.20 9.59 -9.56
C HIS A 115 0.05 8.42 -10.50
N TYR A 116 0.14 7.21 -9.97
CA TYR A 116 0.38 6.02 -10.80
C TYR A 116 -0.90 5.23 -11.10
N PHE A 117 -2.01 5.51 -10.42
CA PHE A 117 -3.28 4.83 -10.60
C PHE A 117 -4.18 5.49 -11.66
N ALA A 118 -5.18 4.75 -12.14
CA ALA A 118 -6.19 5.27 -13.05
C ALA A 118 -7.24 6.13 -12.33
N PRO A 119 -7.85 7.13 -12.98
CA PRO A 119 -9.01 7.82 -12.43
C PRO A 119 -10.09 6.80 -12.04
N ASP A 120 -10.71 7.00 -10.87
CA ASP A 120 -11.73 6.12 -10.30
C ASP A 120 -11.24 4.69 -9.99
N ALA A 121 -9.92 4.48 -9.87
CA ALA A 121 -9.35 3.20 -9.44
C ALA A 121 -9.80 2.82 -8.02
N SER A 122 -9.81 1.52 -7.74
CA SER A 122 -10.16 1.05 -6.40
C SER A 122 -9.08 1.46 -5.38
N ILE A 123 -9.42 1.52 -4.09
CA ILE A 123 -8.43 1.80 -3.03
C ILE A 123 -7.27 0.78 -3.05
N ALA A 124 -7.55 -0.47 -3.40
CA ALA A 124 -6.54 -1.51 -3.52
C ALA A 124 -5.60 -1.24 -4.70
N ASP A 125 -6.13 -0.79 -5.84
CA ASP A 125 -5.32 -0.43 -7.01
C ASP A 125 -4.50 0.85 -6.76
N HIS A 126 -5.04 1.84 -6.04
CA HIS A 126 -4.28 3.02 -5.59
C HIS A 126 -3.05 2.59 -4.80
N LEU A 127 -3.26 1.77 -3.76
CA LEU A 127 -2.20 1.30 -2.89
C LEU A 127 -1.17 0.47 -3.66
N ALA A 128 -1.63 -0.48 -4.48
CA ALA A 128 -0.75 -1.33 -5.29
C ALA A 128 0.09 -0.51 -6.29
N ALA A 129 -0.50 0.49 -6.94
CA ALA A 129 0.16 1.37 -7.90
C ALA A 129 1.22 2.27 -7.23
N ASP A 130 0.80 3.12 -6.29
CA ASP A 130 1.69 4.14 -5.73
C ASP A 130 2.78 3.52 -4.86
N CYS A 131 2.41 2.60 -3.97
CA CYS A 131 3.38 1.93 -3.11
C CYS A 131 4.31 1.01 -3.91
N GLY A 132 3.77 0.31 -4.93
CA GLY A 132 4.57 -0.53 -5.82
C GLY A 132 5.61 0.27 -6.60
N MET A 133 5.22 1.44 -7.15
CA MET A 133 6.15 2.33 -7.85
C MET A 133 7.17 2.96 -6.91
N ALA A 134 6.78 3.29 -5.68
CA ALA A 134 7.71 3.79 -4.68
C ALA A 134 8.81 2.75 -4.34
N LEU A 135 8.42 1.48 -4.13
CA LEU A 135 9.38 0.39 -3.94
C LEU A 135 10.26 0.16 -5.19
N ALA A 136 9.70 0.30 -6.40
CA ALA A 136 10.48 0.21 -7.63
C ALA A 136 11.61 1.26 -7.68
N PHE A 137 11.34 2.50 -7.25
CA PHE A 137 12.38 3.52 -7.17
C PHE A 137 13.47 3.20 -6.16
N ILE A 138 13.12 2.58 -5.02
CA ILE A 138 14.11 2.11 -4.04
C ILE A 138 14.99 1.02 -4.65
N ILE A 139 14.40 0.02 -5.31
CA ILE A 139 15.16 -1.06 -5.98
C ILE A 139 16.13 -0.50 -7.02
N VAL A 140 15.70 0.50 -7.80
CA VAL A 140 16.55 1.16 -8.81
C VAL A 140 17.70 1.93 -8.17
N ALA A 141 17.51 2.47 -6.97
CA ALA A 141 18.48 3.31 -6.29
C ALA A 141 19.66 2.54 -5.68
N GLY A 142 19.48 1.26 -5.36
CA GLY A 142 20.49 0.38 -4.73
C GLY A 142 20.49 0.50 -3.22
#